data_AF-A0A316AEC1-F1
#
_entry.id   AF-A0A316AEC1-F1
#
_cell.length_a   1.000
_cell.length_b   1.000
_cell.length_c   1.000
_cell.angle_alpha   90.00
_cell.angle_beta   90.00
_cell.angle_gamma   90.00
#
_symmetry.space_group_name_H-M   'P 1'
#
loop_
_entity.id
_entity.type
_entity.pdbx_description
1 polymer ?
#
loop_
_entity_poly.entity_id
_entity_poly.type
_entity_poly.pdbx_seq_one_letter_code
_entity_poly.pdbx_strand_id
1 'polypeptide(L)'
;MPESHAALTKAKEEDDRLKIQRVAHQMKTSISIMGLDSWLMPKLDLLEDHDRGSQEIQETVLVVRTICQEALQEAQSFYNHVKRTASPT
;
A
#
# COMPACT_ATOMS: atom_id res chain seq x y z
N MET A 1 -4.52 -3.66 -2.98
CA MET A 1 -4.20 -4.96 -3.60
C MET A 1 -2.82 -5.42 -3.13
N PRO A 2 -2.65 -6.68 -2.71
CA PRO A 2 -1.38 -7.22 -2.18
C PRO A 2 -0.20 -7.00 -3.13
N GLU A 3 -0.44 -6.98 -4.43
CA GLU A 3 0.60 -6.82 -5.44
C GLU A 3 1.16 -5.39 -5.50
N SER A 4 0.38 -4.37 -5.15
CA SER A 4 0.75 -2.97 -5.37
C SER A 4 1.85 -2.49 -4.40
N HIS A 5 1.80 -2.88 -3.12
CA HIS A 5 2.85 -2.52 -2.16
C HIS A 5 4.16 -3.31 -2.40
N ALA A 6 4.06 -4.54 -2.91
CA ALA A 6 5.21 -5.35 -3.32
C ALA A 6 5.87 -4.75 -4.57
N ALA A 7 5.08 -4.33 -5.56
CA ALA A 7 5.55 -3.62 -6.73
C ALA A 7 6.24 -2.29 -6.38
N LEU A 8 5.71 -1.56 -5.38
CA LEU A 8 6.31 -0.33 -4.88
C LEU A 8 7.66 -0.57 -4.20
N THR A 9 7.75 -1.62 -3.37
CA THR A 9 9.01 -2.01 -2.71
C THR A 9 10.06 -2.39 -3.74
N LYS A 10 9.69 -3.23 -4.72
CA LYS A 10 10.60 -3.65 -5.80
C LYS A 10 11.07 -2.48 -6.67
N ALA A 11 10.17 -1.55 -7.01
CA ALA A 11 10.53 -0.36 -7.77
C ALA A 11 11.57 0.50 -7.03
N LYS A 12 11.51 0.53 -5.69
CA LYS A 12 12.52 1.24 -4.90
C LYS A 12 13.85 0.50 -4.79
N GLU A 13 13.83 -0.83 -4.69
CA GLU A 13 15.05 -1.66 -4.73
C GLU A 13 15.79 -1.51 -6.07
N GLU A 14 15.05 -1.32 -7.16
CA GLU A 14 15.57 -1.06 -8.51
C GLU A 14 15.96 0.43 -8.74
N ASP A 15 15.69 1.31 -7.76
CA ASP A 15 15.81 2.77 -7.85
C ASP A 15 15.08 3.39 -9.07
N ASP A 16 14.01 2.73 -9.54
CA ASP A 16 13.22 3.16 -10.70
C ASP A 16 12.15 4.17 -10.25
N ARG A 17 12.54 5.45 -10.25
CA ARG A 17 11.70 6.58 -9.83
C ARG A 17 10.38 6.66 -10.63
N LEU A 18 10.43 6.45 -11.94
CA LEU A 18 9.23 6.53 -12.79
C LEU A 18 8.25 5.39 -12.50
N LYS A 19 8.76 4.23 -12.11
CA LYS A 19 7.94 3.09 -11.70
C LYS A 19 7.34 3.30 -10.31
N ILE A 20 8.08 3.88 -9.36
CA ILE A 20 7.54 4.29 -8.05
C ILE A 20 6.33 5.20 -8.24
N GLN A 21 6.44 6.23 -9.08
CA GLN A 21 5.34 7.17 -9.33
C GLN A 21 4.13 6.50 -9.97
N ARG A 22 4.34 5.67 -10.99
CA ARG A 22 3.25 4.92 -11.65
C ARG A 22 2.54 3.99 -10.69
N VAL A 23 3.28 3.27 -9.85
CA VAL A 23 2.68 2.38 -8.84
C VAL A 23 1.95 3.18 -7.78
N ALA A 24 2.49 4.30 -7.31
CA ALA A 24 1.83 5.16 -6.33
C ALA A 24 0.48 5.70 -6.86
N HIS A 25 0.46 6.15 -8.12
CA HIS A 25 -0.76 6.61 -8.78
C HIS A 25 -1.81 5.50 -8.93
N GLN A 26 -1.39 4.31 -9.35
CA GLN A 26 -2.27 3.14 -9.41
C GLN A 26 -2.77 2.72 -8.03
N MET A 27 -1.96 2.89 -6.97
CA MET A 27 -2.37 2.57 -5.61
C MET A 27 -3.51 3.47 -5.15
N LYS A 28 -3.49 4.78 -5.49
CA LYS A 28 -4.55 5.74 -5.10
C LYS A 28 -5.94 5.30 -5.53
N THR A 29 -6.09 4.69 -6.71
CA THR A 29 -7.41 4.20 -7.17
C THR A 29 -7.86 2.94 -6.42
N SER A 30 -6.92 2.14 -5.94
CA SER A 30 -7.22 0.87 -5.25
C SER A 30 -7.46 1.03 -3.75
N ILE A 31 -6.87 2.03 -3.11
CA ILE A 31 -6.99 2.26 -1.66
C ILE A 31 -8.35 2.85 -1.27
N SER A 32 -9.01 3.56 -2.19
CA SER A 32 -10.35 4.09 -1.95
C SER A 32 -11.42 3.01 -1.77
N ILE A 33 -11.14 1.79 -2.27
CA ILE A 33 -11.99 0.62 -2.05
C ILE A 33 -11.80 0.05 -0.62
N MET A 34 -10.63 0.24 -0.01
CA MET A 34 -10.28 -0.32 1.30
C MET A 34 -10.49 0.65 2.46
N GLY A 35 -10.98 1.88 2.21
CA GLY A 35 -11.20 2.89 3.24
C GLY A 35 -9.91 3.41 3.90
N LEU A 36 -8.75 3.19 3.29
CA LEU A 36 -7.44 3.60 3.81
C LEU A 36 -6.98 4.98 3.33
N ASP A 37 -7.85 5.71 2.62
CA ASP A 37 -7.53 6.96 1.93
C ASP A 37 -6.85 7.98 2.86
N SER A 38 -7.39 8.19 4.06
CA SER A 38 -6.87 9.16 5.03
C SER A 38 -5.43 8.87 5.46
N TRP A 39 -4.97 7.62 5.34
CA TRP A 39 -3.64 7.21 5.79
C TRP A 39 -2.67 7.07 4.61
N LEU A 40 -3.15 6.62 3.46
CA LEU A 40 -2.32 6.32 2.30
C LEU A 40 -2.26 7.46 1.29
N MET A 41 -3.33 8.24 1.06
CA MET A 41 -3.30 9.33 0.07
C MET A 41 -2.15 10.33 0.31
N PRO A 42 -1.95 10.86 1.53
CA PRO A 42 -0.86 11.81 1.77
C PRO A 42 0.52 11.20 1.51
N LYS A 43 0.70 9.89 1.73
CA LYS A 43 1.97 9.20 1.49
C LYS A 43 2.19 8.90 0.02
N LEU A 44 1.14 8.55 -0.71
CA LEU A 44 1.21 8.32 -2.15
C LEU A 44 1.40 9.64 -2.91
N ASP A 45 0.83 10.75 -2.45
CA ASP A 45 1.12 12.10 -2.96
C ASP A 45 2.61 12.43 -2.84
N LEU A 46 3.23 12.13 -1.68
CA LEU A 46 4.66 12.33 -1.48
C LEU A 46 5.54 11.46 -2.40
N LEU A 47 5.09 10.27 -2.76
CA LEU A 47 5.84 9.38 -3.67
C LEU A 47 5.75 9.82 -5.13
N GLU A 48 4.68 10.53 -5.50
CA GLU A 48 4.51 11.11 -6.84
C GLU A 48 5.33 12.39 -7.05
N ASP A 49 5.67 13.11 -5.97
CA ASP A 49 6.46 14.35 -6.00
C ASP A 49 7.90 14.11 -6.54
N HIS A 50 8.29 14.87 -7.57
CA HIS A 50 9.56 14.70 -8.28
C HIS A 50 10.78 15.19 -7.50
N ASP A 51 10.62 16.09 -6.54
CA ASP A 51 11.73 16.78 -5.86
C ASP A 51 12.19 16.12 -4.54
N ARG A 52 11.70 14.91 -4.25
CA ARG A 52 12.04 14.19 -3.01
C ARG A 52 13.39 13.48 -3.10
N GLY A 53 14.15 13.54 -2.00
CA GLY A 53 15.40 12.80 -1.84
C GLY A 53 15.17 11.28 -1.68
N SER A 54 16.15 10.47 -2.11
CA SER A 54 16.09 8.99 -2.05
C SER A 54 15.74 8.43 -0.67
N GLN A 55 16.23 9.07 0.40
CA GLN A 55 15.93 8.67 1.77
C GLN A 55 14.46 8.92 2.17
N GLU A 56 13.91 10.10 1.87
CA GLU A 56 12.49 10.41 2.15
C GLU A 56 11.56 9.44 1.42
N ILE A 57 11.92 9.09 0.18
CA ILE A 57 11.18 8.10 -0.62
C ILE A 57 11.24 6.73 0.05
N GLN A 58 12.42 6.30 0.49
CA GLN A 58 12.59 5.01 1.18
C GLN A 58 11.73 4.93 2.44
N GLU A 59 11.77 5.96 3.28
CA GLU A 59 10.97 6.04 4.50
C GLU A 59 9.47 6.01 4.18
N THR A 60 9.05 6.74 3.15
CA THR A 60 7.64 6.77 2.72
C THR A 60 7.18 5.43 2.15
N VAL A 61 8.01 4.73 1.37
CA VAL A 61 7.71 3.38 0.86
C VAL A 61 7.56 2.39 2.01
N LEU A 62 8.42 2.46 3.04
CA LEU A 62 8.33 1.60 4.22
C LEU A 62 7.00 1.82 4.96
N VAL A 63 6.61 3.09 5.19
CA VAL A 63 5.34 3.42 5.84
C VAL A 63 4.15 2.88 5.05
N VAL A 64 4.13 3.09 3.73
CA VAL A 64 3.05 2.58 2.85
C VAL A 64 2.97 1.06 2.92
N ARG A 65 4.12 0.37 2.87
CA ARG A 65 4.21 -1.09 3.00
C ARG A 65 3.61 -1.55 4.32
N THR A 66 4.00 -0.96 5.44
CA THR A 66 3.51 -1.34 6.77
C THR A 66 1.99 -1.19 6.86
N ILE A 67 1.45 -0.04 6.45
CA ILE A 67 -0.02 0.19 6.48
C ILE A 67 -0.76 -0.87 5.65
N CYS A 68 -0.27 -1.16 4.44
CA CYS A 68 -0.89 -2.19 3.60
C CYS A 68 -0.82 -3.59 4.20
N GLN A 69 0.29 -3.94 4.86
CA GLN A 69 0.46 -5.26 5.48
C GLN A 69 -0.50 -5.44 6.66
N GLU A 70 -0.60 -4.45 7.55
CA GLU A 70 -1.51 -4.48 8.69
C GLU A 70 -2.98 -4.58 8.24
N ALA A 71 -3.38 -3.77 7.25
CA ALA A 71 -4.75 -3.80 6.72
C ALA A 71 -5.10 -5.16 6.08
N LEU A 72 -4.15 -5.79 5.37
CA LEU A 72 -4.34 -7.13 4.81
C LEU A 72 -4.47 -8.19 5.91
N GLN A 73 -3.68 -8.08 6.98
CA GLN A 73 -3.76 -8.98 8.13
C GLN A 73 -5.09 -8.85 8.86
N GLU A 74 -5.60 -7.63 9.04
CA GLU A 74 -6.92 -7.38 9.60
C GLU A 74 -8.03 -7.97 8.71
N ALA A 75 -8.01 -7.69 7.41
CA ALA A 75 -8.98 -8.23 6.46
C ALA A 75 -8.99 -9.77 6.45
N GLN A 76 -7.81 -10.40 6.50
CA GLN A 76 -7.67 -11.85 6.59
C GLN A 76 -8.26 -12.39 7.91
N SER A 77 -8.02 -11.70 9.02
CA SER A 77 -8.53 -12.07 10.34
C SER A 77 -10.06 -11.97 10.39
N PHE A 78 -10.62 -10.89 9.85
CA PHE A 78 -12.05 -10.70 9.69
C PHE A 78 -12.67 -11.79 8.81
N TYR A 79 -12.10 -12.06 7.63
CA TYR A 79 -12.60 -13.10 6.73
C TYR A 79 -12.59 -14.49 7.39
N ASN A 80 -11.53 -14.83 8.13
CA ASN A 80 -11.44 -16.07 8.89
C ASN A 80 -12.49 -16.16 10.00
N HIS A 81 -12.77 -15.05 10.69
CA HIS A 81 -13.82 -14.97 11.71
C HIS A 81 -15.20 -15.23 11.09
N VAL A 82 -15.55 -14.49 10.03
CA VAL A 82 -16.84 -14.62 9.32
C VAL A 82 -17.02 -16.05 8.79
N LYS A 83 -15.99 -16.65 8.18
CA LYS A 83 -16.05 -18.03 7.67
C LYS A 83 -16.31 -19.05 8.79
N ARG A 84 -15.74 -18.85 9.99
CA ARG A 84 -15.99 -19.73 11.14
C ARG A 84 -17.42 -19.61 11.65
N THR A 85 -17.99 -18.40 11.67
CA THR A 85 -19.35 -18.16 12.14
C THR A 85 -20.42 -18.52 11.11
N ALA A 86 -20.07 -18.60 9.82
CA ALA A 86 -20.98 -18.89 8.71
C ALA A 86 -21.10 -20.39 8.36
N SER A 87 -20.32 -21.28 8.98
CA SER A 87 -20.49 -22.73 8.84
C SER A 87 -21.60 -23.21 9.80
N PRO A 88 -22.79 -23.60 9.32
CA PRO A 88 -23.81 -24.17 10.18
C PRO A 88 -23.39 -25.59 10.56
N THR A 89 -23.33 -25.87 11.86
CA THR A 89 -23.39 -27.24 12.42
C THR A 89 -24.76 -27.85 12.17
#